data_AF-A0A3B0SB84-F1
#
_entry.id   AF-A0A3B0SB84-F1
#
_cell.length_a   1.000
_cell.length_b   1.000
_cell.length_c   1.000
_cell.angle_alpha   90.00
_cell.angle_beta   90.00
_cell.angle_gamma   90.00
#
_symmetry.space_group_name_H-M   'P 1'
#
loop_
_entity.id
_entity.type
_entity.pdbx_description
1 polymer ?
#
loop_
_entity_poly.entity_id
_entity_poly.type
_entity_poly.pdbx_seq_one_letter_code
_entity_poly.pdbx_strand_id
1 'polypeptide(L)'
;MIKTIFGDVKDGRLARLPYLGYSILLAVIVIGGMFAIVAVIAGAEKIIGGDLQAAQQVLRENFTGIFLVFIMLFVVLFIFINANIAAKRVRDMGLPGWAVVLGFAVLVGLISGMVSQNIGNGLSTLGWLALLLVPGGMFKGSTE
;
A
#
# COMPACT_ATOMS: atom_id res chain seq x y z
N MET A 1 -2.48 0.69 17.54
CA MET A 1 -2.17 0.27 16.16
C MET A 1 -3.41 0.04 15.31
N ILE A 2 -4.29 -0.93 15.61
CA ILE A 2 -5.46 -1.25 14.77
C ILE A 2 -6.37 -0.03 14.56
N LYS A 3 -6.69 0.74 15.61
CA LYS A 3 -7.46 2.00 15.48
C LYS A 3 -6.74 3.05 14.61
N THR A 4 -5.42 3.11 14.65
CA THR A 4 -4.63 4.01 13.80
C THR A 4 -4.59 3.54 12.34
N ILE A 5 -4.70 2.24 12.09
CA ILE A 5 -4.67 1.64 10.75
C ILE A 5 -6.06 1.66 10.10
N PHE A 6 -7.11 1.32 10.85
CA PHE A 6 -8.48 1.15 10.36
C PHE A 6 -9.50 2.17 10.89
N GLY A 7 -9.25 2.78 12.04
CA GLY A 7 -10.11 3.80 12.65
C GLY A 7 -9.74 5.23 12.25
N ASP A 8 -10.39 6.22 12.87
CA ASP A 8 -10.15 7.66 12.71
C ASP A 8 -10.03 8.11 11.23
N VAL A 9 -10.84 7.50 10.37
CA VAL A 9 -10.79 7.66 8.91
C VAL A 9 -11.05 9.10 8.50
N LYS A 10 -11.98 9.79 9.17
CA LYS A 10 -12.36 11.18 8.89
C LYS A 10 -11.43 12.20 9.56
N ASP A 11 -11.15 12.04 10.86
CA ASP A 11 -10.55 13.12 11.66
C ASP A 11 -9.13 12.82 12.20
N GLY A 12 -8.66 11.58 12.09
CA GLY A 12 -7.32 11.18 12.50
C GLY A 12 -6.18 11.98 11.86
N ARG A 13 -5.16 12.28 12.64
CA ARG A 13 -3.91 12.90 12.17
C ARG A 13 -2.74 11.99 12.49
N LEU A 14 -1.72 12.02 11.64
CA LEU A 14 -0.52 11.21 11.81
C LEU A 14 0.72 12.07 11.60
N ALA A 15 1.54 12.18 12.64
CA ALA A 15 2.82 12.88 12.58
C ALA A 15 3.82 12.13 11.69
N ARG A 16 4.89 12.81 11.28
CA ARG A 16 5.92 12.32 10.34
C ARG A 16 6.54 10.98 10.76
N LEU A 17 7.06 10.89 11.97
CA LEU A 17 7.77 9.70 12.44
C LEU A 17 6.86 8.47 12.58
N PRO A 18 5.64 8.58 13.18
CA PRO A 18 4.66 7.49 13.12
C PRO A 18 4.28 7.08 11.69
N TYR A 19 4.09 8.04 10.78
CA TYR A 19 3.79 7.75 9.37
C TYR A 19 4.90 6.94 8.71
N LEU A 20 6.17 7.30 8.93
CA LEU A 20 7.33 6.54 8.46
C LEU A 20 7.32 5.11 9.01
N GLY A 21 7.12 4.95 10.33
CA GLY A 21 7.05 3.64 10.97
C GLY A 21 5.96 2.74 10.40
N TYR A 22 4.75 3.27 10.18
CA TYR A 22 3.68 2.51 9.55
C TYR A 22 3.95 2.21 8.07
N SER A 23 4.57 3.13 7.33
CA SER A 23 4.97 2.90 5.94
C SER A 23 5.99 1.76 5.82
N ILE A 24 7.00 1.76 6.70
CA ILE A 24 8.00 0.68 6.77
C ILE A 24 7.35 -0.64 7.17
N LEU A 25 6.47 -0.64 8.17
CA LEU A 25 5.75 -1.85 8.58
C LEU A 25 4.95 -2.44 7.41
N LEU A 26 4.25 -1.61 6.63
CA LEU A 26 3.50 -2.07 5.46
C LEU A 26 4.42 -2.63 4.38
N ALA A 27 5.58 -2.01 4.13
CA ALA A 27 6.57 -2.54 3.21
C ALA A 27 7.11 -3.90 3.67
N VAL A 28 7.41 -4.07 4.96
CA VAL A 28 7.84 -5.34 5.54
C VAL A 28 6.77 -6.41 5.40
N ILE A 29 5.49 -6.08 5.61
CA ILE A 29 4.38 -7.02 5.43
C ILE A 29 4.29 -7.50 3.97
N VAL A 30 4.43 -6.61 2.99
CA VAL A 30 4.42 -6.98 1.56
C VAL A 30 5.61 -7.85 1.20
N ILE A 31 6.82 -7.43 1.58
CA ILE A 31 8.06 -8.18 1.30
C ILE A 31 7.99 -9.57 1.96
N GLY A 32 7.57 -9.64 3.23
CA GLY A 32 7.37 -10.89 3.94
C GLY A 32 6.32 -11.79 3.28
N GLY A 33 5.22 -11.20 2.81
CA GLY A 33 4.19 -11.91 2.04
C GLY A 33 4.74 -12.49 0.73
N MET A 34 5.56 -11.74 0.00
CA MET A 34 6.23 -12.23 -1.22
C MET A 34 7.14 -13.42 -0.91
N PHE A 35 7.96 -13.34 0.13
CA PHE A 35 8.80 -14.47 0.55
C PHE A 35 7.97 -15.68 0.99
N ALA A 36 6.85 -15.46 1.68
CA ALA A 36 5.96 -16.54 2.07
C ALA A 36 5.37 -17.26 0.85
N ILE A 37 4.95 -16.53 -0.18
CA ILE A 37 4.46 -17.11 -1.45
C ILE A 37 5.56 -17.93 -2.11
N VAL A 38 6.77 -17.39 -2.23
CA VAL A 38 7.92 -18.12 -2.82
C VAL A 38 8.24 -19.39 -2.02
N ALA A 39 8.23 -19.31 -0.68
CA ALA A 39 8.49 -20.46 0.18
C ALA A 39 7.42 -21.55 0.04
N VAL A 40 6.14 -21.17 -0.11
CA VAL A 40 5.04 -22.12 -0.36
C VAL A 40 5.24 -22.82 -1.71
N ILE A 41 5.60 -22.08 -2.76
CA ILE A 41 5.85 -22.64 -4.09
C ILE A 41 7.06 -23.59 -4.05
N ALA A 42 8.19 -23.15 -3.49
CA ALA A 42 9.39 -23.97 -3.36
C ALA A 42 9.17 -25.22 -2.50
N GLY A 43 8.35 -25.10 -1.44
CA GLY A 43 7.93 -26.23 -0.62
C GLY A 43 7.10 -27.24 -1.40
N ALA A 44 6.14 -26.77 -2.20
CA ALA A 44 5.31 -27.61 -3.05
C ALA A 44 6.13 -28.35 -4.11
N GLU A 45 7.08 -27.67 -4.75
CA GLU A 45 8.03 -28.27 -5.71
C GLU A 45 8.82 -29.42 -5.09
N LYS A 46 9.34 -29.23 -3.87
CA LYS A 46 10.10 -30.27 -3.17
C LYS A 46 9.25 -31.49 -2.84
N ILE A 47 7.99 -31.29 -2.46
CA ILE A 47 7.05 -32.38 -2.14
C ILE A 47 6.69 -33.18 -3.40
N ILE A 48 6.62 -32.52 -4.56
CA ILE A 48 6.23 -33.12 -5.85
C ILE A 48 7.46 -33.68 -6.61
N GLY A 49 8.60 -33.84 -5.93
CA GLY A 49 9.78 -34.49 -6.49
C GLY A 49 10.58 -33.63 -7.47
N GLY A 50 10.43 -32.30 -7.39
CA GLY A 50 11.18 -31.34 -8.22
C GLY A 50 10.55 -31.06 -9.59
N ASP A 51 9.36 -31.58 -9.88
CA ASP A 51 8.61 -31.23 -11.08
C ASP A 51 7.85 -29.90 -10.88
N LEU A 52 8.44 -28.83 -11.41
CA LEU A 52 7.88 -27.48 -11.39
C LEU A 52 6.50 -27.41 -12.08
N GLN A 53 6.29 -28.16 -13.16
CA GLN A 53 5.05 -28.11 -13.93
C GLN A 53 3.92 -28.78 -13.14
N ALA A 54 4.19 -29.92 -12.53
CA ALA A 54 3.25 -30.60 -11.65
C ALA A 54 2.93 -29.76 -10.39
N ALA A 55 3.91 -29.11 -9.79
CA ALA A 55 3.69 -28.20 -8.66
C ALA A 55 2.83 -26.98 -9.02
N GLN A 56 3.08 -26.37 -10.18
CA GLN A 56 2.25 -25.28 -10.69
C GLN A 56 0.83 -25.74 -11.03
N GLN A 57 0.65 -26.96 -11.53
CA GLN A 57 -0.66 -27.53 -11.83
C GLN A 57 -1.46 -27.78 -10.55
N VAL A 58 -0.85 -28.40 -9.54
CA VAL A 58 -1.45 -28.60 -8.21
C VAL A 58 -1.82 -27.27 -7.56
N LEU A 59 -0.94 -26.26 -7.64
CA LEU A 59 -1.27 -24.92 -7.18
C LEU A 59 -2.46 -24.35 -7.95
N ARG A 60 -2.51 -24.47 -9.28
CA ARG A 60 -3.63 -23.95 -10.09
C ARG A 60 -4.97 -24.63 -9.78
N GLU A 61 -4.94 -25.93 -9.51
CA GLU A 61 -6.12 -26.73 -9.20
C GLU A 61 -6.62 -26.48 -7.77
N ASN A 62 -5.72 -26.24 -6.81
CA ASN A 62 -6.08 -26.03 -5.40
C ASN A 62 -6.25 -24.55 -5.03
N PHE A 63 -5.56 -23.62 -5.70
CA PHE A 63 -5.73 -22.18 -5.56
C PHE A 63 -6.91 -21.73 -6.43
N THR A 64 -8.09 -22.18 -6.01
CA THR A 64 -9.38 -21.94 -6.67
C THR A 64 -9.85 -20.48 -6.51
N GLY A 65 -11.07 -20.19 -6.99
CA GLY A 65 -11.69 -18.86 -6.87
C GLY A 65 -11.71 -18.29 -5.44
N ILE A 66 -11.77 -19.13 -4.40
CA ILE A 66 -11.70 -18.68 -3.00
C ILE A 66 -10.35 -18.02 -2.69
N PHE A 67 -9.26 -18.60 -3.18
CA PHE A 67 -7.92 -18.03 -2.99
C PHE A 67 -7.79 -16.67 -3.69
N LEU A 68 -8.36 -16.54 -4.90
CA LEU A 68 -8.42 -15.25 -5.61
C LEU A 68 -9.21 -14.19 -4.83
N VAL A 69 -10.31 -14.58 -4.17
CA VAL A 69 -11.07 -13.69 -3.29
C VAL A 69 -10.22 -13.22 -2.11
N PHE A 70 -9.46 -14.12 -1.48
CA PHE A 70 -8.55 -13.74 -0.39
C PHE A 70 -7.45 -12.78 -0.85
N ILE A 71 -6.82 -13.03 -2.00
CA ILE A 71 -5.85 -12.09 -2.58
C ILE A 71 -6.50 -10.74 -2.85
N MET A 72 -7.67 -10.72 -3.49
CA MET A 72 -8.36 -9.48 -3.83
C MET A 72 -8.70 -8.68 -2.58
N LEU A 73 -9.25 -9.34 -1.56
CA LEU A 73 -9.53 -8.71 -0.26
C LEU A 73 -8.26 -8.15 0.36
N PHE A 74 -7.17 -8.93 0.37
CA PHE A 74 -5.89 -8.50 0.90
C PHE A 74 -5.36 -7.25 0.17
N VAL A 75 -5.40 -7.23 -1.16
CA VAL A 75 -4.97 -6.09 -1.97
C VAL A 75 -5.83 -4.86 -1.69
N VAL A 76 -7.15 -5.00 -1.65
CA VAL A 76 -8.07 -3.88 -1.34
C VAL A 76 -7.81 -3.32 0.06
N LEU A 77 -7.67 -4.20 1.07
CA LEU A 77 -7.33 -3.79 2.42
C LEU A 77 -5.97 -3.10 2.48
N PHE A 78 -4.97 -3.61 1.77
CA PHE A 78 -3.64 -3.03 1.73
C PHE A 78 -3.64 -1.64 1.10
N ILE A 79 -4.35 -1.46 -0.02
CA ILE A 79 -4.53 -0.16 -0.67
C ILE A 79 -5.24 0.80 0.28
N PHE A 80 -6.34 0.37 0.91
CA PHE A 80 -7.09 1.17 1.85
C PHE A 80 -6.23 1.63 3.03
N ILE A 81 -5.44 0.73 3.63
CA ILE A 81 -4.57 1.05 4.76
C ILE A 81 -3.52 2.09 4.35
N ASN A 82 -2.84 1.88 3.21
CA ASN A 82 -1.86 2.86 2.69
C ASN A 82 -2.49 4.22 2.46
N ALA A 83 -3.64 4.26 1.78
CA ALA A 83 -4.37 5.50 1.52
C ALA A 83 -4.83 6.18 2.82
N ASN A 84 -5.29 5.41 3.81
CA ASN A 84 -5.76 5.96 5.09
C ASN A 84 -4.62 6.60 5.89
N ILE A 85 -3.45 5.95 6.01
CA ILE A 85 -2.31 6.54 6.73
C ILE A 85 -1.78 7.79 6.00
N ALA A 86 -1.77 7.78 4.66
CA ALA A 86 -1.42 8.95 3.86
C ALA A 86 -2.43 10.08 4.08
N ALA A 87 -3.74 9.78 4.10
CA ALA A 87 -4.78 10.79 4.32
C ALA A 87 -4.68 11.41 5.72
N LYS A 88 -4.29 10.63 6.73
CA LYS A 88 -4.01 11.15 8.09
C LYS A 88 -2.78 12.04 8.13
N ARG A 89 -1.74 11.69 7.38
CA ARG A 89 -0.53 12.51 7.23
C ARG A 89 -0.86 13.83 6.51
N VAL A 90 -1.63 13.78 5.43
CA VAL A 90 -2.13 14.96 4.70
C VAL A 90 -2.94 15.90 5.60
N ARG A 91 -3.85 15.35 6.42
CA ARG A 91 -4.60 16.13 7.41
C ARG A 91 -3.72 16.79 8.47
N ASP A 92 -2.62 16.13 8.84
CA ASP A 92 -1.64 16.70 9.76
C ASP A 92 -0.88 17.88 9.13
N MET A 93 -0.62 17.85 7.82
CA MET A 93 -0.05 18.98 7.08
C MET A 93 -1.00 20.19 6.97
N GLY A 94 -2.29 20.01 7.24
CA GLY A 94 -3.32 21.06 7.15
C GLY A 94 -4.18 20.98 5.89
N LEU A 95 -4.03 19.93 5.08
CA LEU A 95 -4.74 19.78 3.81
C LEU A 95 -5.96 18.83 3.92
N PRO A 96 -6.89 18.88 2.95
CA PRO A 96 -8.03 17.94 2.87
C PRO A 96 -7.57 16.50 2.59
N GLY A 97 -7.43 15.70 3.65
CA GLY A 97 -6.83 14.35 3.65
C GLY A 97 -7.17 13.45 2.45
N TRP A 98 -8.42 12.97 2.40
CA TRP A 98 -8.85 12.02 1.38
C TRP A 98 -8.90 12.62 -0.02
N ALA A 99 -9.32 13.88 -0.15
CA ALA A 99 -9.41 14.54 -1.46
C ALA A 99 -8.03 14.65 -2.12
N VAL A 100 -7.00 15.02 -1.35
CA VAL A 100 -5.62 15.09 -1.86
C VAL A 100 -5.08 13.69 -2.18
N VAL A 101 -5.29 12.70 -1.30
CA VAL A 101 -4.80 11.33 -1.56
C VAL A 101 -5.45 10.72 -2.80
N LEU A 102 -6.77 10.85 -2.95
CA LEU A 102 -7.49 10.33 -4.12
C LEU A 102 -7.13 11.09 -5.39
N GLY A 103 -7.08 12.43 -5.33
CA GLY A 103 -6.67 13.25 -6.48
C GLY A 103 -5.24 12.92 -6.93
N PHE A 104 -4.32 12.73 -5.99
CA PHE A 104 -2.95 12.33 -6.28
C PHE A 104 -2.89 10.91 -6.86
N ALA A 105 -3.66 9.95 -6.32
CA ALA A 105 -3.71 8.59 -6.84
C ALA A 105 -4.26 8.53 -8.28
N VAL A 106 -5.31 9.30 -8.58
CA VAL A 106 -5.86 9.44 -9.93
C VAL A 106 -4.81 10.04 -10.88
N LEU A 107 -4.13 11.11 -10.46
CA LEU A 107 -3.08 11.74 -11.25
C LEU A 107 -1.94 10.76 -11.58
N VAL A 108 -1.45 10.03 -10.58
CA VAL A 108 -0.41 9.00 -10.75
C VAL A 108 -0.89 7.89 -11.69
N GLY A 109 -2.13 7.44 -11.54
CA GLY A 109 -2.73 6.42 -12.41
C GLY A 109 -2.82 6.86 -13.86
N LEU A 110 -3.30 8.08 -14.12
CA LEU A 110 -3.39 8.66 -15.46
C LEU A 110 -2.00 8.80 -16.09
N ILE A 111 -1.02 9.34 -15.36
CA ILE A 111 0.34 9.51 -15.88
C ILE A 111 1.00 8.16 -16.18
N SER A 112 0.78 7.17 -15.31
CA SER A 112 1.30 5.80 -15.52
C SER A 112 0.71 5.16 -16.78
N GLY A 113 -0.61 5.33 -17.01
CA GLY A 113 -1.31 4.69 -18.13
C GLY A 113 -1.20 5.45 -19.46
N MET A 114 -1.04 6.77 -19.44
CA MET A 114 -1.07 7.62 -20.65
C MET A 114 0.29 8.14 -21.07
N VAL A 115 1.25 8.25 -20.14
CA VAL A 115 2.59 8.81 -20.43
C VAL A 115 3.65 7.73 -20.31
N SER A 116 3.92 7.28 -19.10
CA SER A 116 4.77 6.11 -18.86
C SER A 116 4.68 5.64 -17.42
N GLN A 117 4.80 4.33 -17.23
CA GLN A 117 4.84 3.71 -15.92
C GLN A 117 6.03 4.21 -15.07
N ASN A 118 7.18 4.46 -15.69
CA ASN A 118 8.37 4.95 -14.98
C ASN A 118 8.17 6.34 -14.39
N ILE A 119 7.54 7.26 -15.13
CA ILE A 119 7.23 8.60 -14.63
C ILE A 119 6.18 8.51 -13.51
N GLY A 120 5.17 7.65 -13.65
CA GLY A 120 4.18 7.41 -12.60
C GLY A 120 4.82 6.93 -11.28
N ASN A 121 5.74 5.97 -11.37
CA ASN A 121 6.50 5.48 -10.21
C ASN A 121 7.37 6.59 -9.58
N GLY A 122 8.02 7.41 -10.40
CA GLY A 122 8.78 8.57 -9.94
C GLY A 122 7.90 9.57 -9.18
N LEU A 123 6.72 9.90 -9.71
CA LEU A 123 5.76 10.78 -9.04
C LEU A 123 5.25 10.18 -7.73
N SER A 124 4.91 8.90 -7.69
CA SER A 124 4.51 8.22 -6.45
C SER A 124 5.61 8.32 -5.39
N THR A 125 6.87 8.19 -5.79
CA THR A 125 8.04 8.32 -4.89
C THR A 125 8.16 9.74 -4.35
N LEU A 126 8.00 10.76 -5.21
CA LEU A 126 7.98 12.16 -4.81
C LEU A 126 6.81 12.46 -3.85
N GLY A 127 5.63 11.89 -4.09
CA GLY A 127 4.49 11.99 -3.20
C GLY A 127 4.80 11.41 -1.81
N TRP A 128 5.40 10.24 -1.75
CA TRP A 128 5.83 9.62 -0.49
C TRP A 128 6.89 10.47 0.24
N LEU A 129 7.87 11.02 -0.48
CA LEU A 129 8.88 11.93 0.08
C LEU A 129 8.24 13.22 0.60
N ALA A 130 7.29 13.80 -0.13
CA ALA A 130 6.56 14.99 0.33
C ALA A 130 5.83 14.70 1.66
N LEU A 131 5.18 13.54 1.78
CA LEU A 131 4.51 13.13 3.02
C LEU A 131 5.47 12.99 4.22
N LEU A 132 6.74 12.64 3.97
CA LEU A 132 7.76 12.52 5.01
C LEU A 132 8.41 13.85 5.39
N LEU A 133 8.77 14.65 4.39
CA LEU A 133 9.62 15.82 4.57
C LEU A 133 8.80 17.05 4.98
N VAL A 134 7.58 17.19 4.47
CA VAL A 134 6.73 18.35 4.76
C VAL A 134 6.31 18.33 6.24
N PRO A 135 6.60 19.39 7.02
CA PRO A 135 6.17 19.55 8.40
C PRO A 135 4.64 19.50 8.58
N GLY A 136 4.20 19.11 9.78
CA GLY A 136 2.80 19.26 10.17
C GLY A 136 2.40 20.74 10.27
N GLY A 137 1.15 21.05 9.94
CA GLY A 137 0.59 22.40 10.05
C GLY A 137 1.06 23.43 9.00
N MET A 138 1.96 23.06 8.07
CA MET A 138 2.51 23.98 7.06
C MET A 138 1.43 24.69 6.23
N PHE A 139 0.32 24.02 5.93
CA PHE A 139 -0.75 24.56 5.09
C PHE A 139 -1.99 24.97 5.87
N LYS A 140 -1.93 25.04 7.20
CA LYS A 140 -3.01 25.68 7.96
C LYS A 140 -2.95 27.17 7.66
N GLY A 141 -3.99 27.69 7.00
CA GLY A 141 -4.09 29.12 6.74
C GLY A 141 -3.93 29.91 8.04
N SER A 142 -3.10 30.95 8.02
CA SER A 142 -2.96 31.92 9.11
C SER A 142 -4.31 32.61 9.30
N THR A 143 -5.11 32.07 10.20
CA THR A 143 -6.30 32.74 10.75
C THR A 143 -6.04 32.85 12.24
N GLU A 144 -5.12 33.75 12.57
CA GLU A 144 -5.25 34.58 13.76
C GLU A 144 -6.07 35.82 13.37
#